data_AF-E2SJE0-F1
#
_entry.id   AF-E2SJE0-F1
#
_cell.length_a   1.000
_cell.length_b   1.000
_cell.length_c   1.000
_cell.angle_alpha   90.00
_cell.angle_beta   90.00
_cell.angle_gamma   90.00
#
_symmetry.space_group_name_H-M   'P 1'
#
loop_
_entity.id
_entity.type
_entity.pdbx_description
1 polymer ?
#
loop_
_entity_poly.entity_id
_entity_poly.type
_entity_poly.pdbx_seq_one_letter_code
_entity_poly.pdbx_strand_id
1 'polypeptide(L)' 'MPKLVEAYSDYKFYYVDRDENIDICQALMVMGIPSFVAYKDGQESGRFVSKLRKTEKEINDFLAAQK' A
#
# COMPACT_ATOMS: atom_id res chain seq x y z
N MET A 1 -6.35 -9.30 6.62
CA MET A 1 -5.71 -8.03 7.02
C MET A 1 -5.46 -7.86 8.51
N PRO A 2 -6.31 -8.27 9.49
CA PRO A 2 -6.00 -8.02 10.91
C PRO A 2 -4.65 -8.61 11.36
N LYS A 3 -4.36 -9.87 10.99
CA LYS A 3 -3.08 -10.53 11.29
C LYS A 3 -1.84 -9.82 10.73
N LEU A 4 -2.00 -9.13 9.60
CA LEU A 4 -0.90 -8.48 8.90
C LEU A 4 -0.61 -7.11 9.53
N VAL A 5 -1.65 -6.40 9.98
CA VAL A 5 -1.51 -5.20 10.80
C VAL A 5 -0.86 -5.53 12.15
N GLU A 6 -1.23 -6.66 12.77
CA GLU A 6 -0.61 -7.13 14.02
C GLU A 6 0.88 -7.49 13.85
N ALA A 7 1.24 -8.15 12.75
CA ALA A 7 2.63 -8.55 12.46
C ALA A 7 3.54 -7.38 12.09
N TYR A 8 2.97 -6.27 11.62
CA TYR A 8 3.69 -5.06 11.19
C TYR A 8 3.26 -3.86 12.04
N SER A 9 3.25 -4.02 13.36
CA SER A 9 2.84 -2.99 14.32
C SER A 9 3.70 -1.72 14.30
N ASP A 10 4.92 -1.79 13.77
CA ASP A 10 5.79 -0.64 13.54
C ASP A 10 5.30 0.28 12.41
N TYR A 11 4.45 -0.24 11.51
CA TYR A 11 3.89 0.51 10.39
C TYR A 11 2.58 1.19 10.77
N LYS A 12 2.39 2.39 10.25
CA LYS A 12 1.09 3.06 10.25
C LYS A 12 0.36 2.73 8.95
N PHE A 13 -0.66 1.89 9.03
CA PHE A 13 -1.52 1.58 7.89
C PHE A 13 -2.61 2.64 7.74
N TYR A 14 -2.74 3.15 6.53
CA TYR A 14 -3.83 4.05 6.14
C TYR A 14 -4.66 3.37 5.06
N TYR A 15 -5.99 3.40 5.25
CA TYR A 15 -6.92 3.04 4.20
C TYR A 15 -7.35 4.32 3.47
N VAL A 16 -7.27 4.30 2.15
CA VAL A 16 -7.71 5.40 1.30
C VAL A 16 -8.70 4.83 0.31
N ASP A 17 -9.93 5.33 0.35
CA ASP A 17 -10.93 5.00 -0.65
C ASP A 17 -10.62 5.77 -1.94
N ARG A 18 -10.52 5.04 -3.05
CA ARG A 18 -10.13 5.61 -4.34
C ARG A 18 -11.22 6.53 -4.90
N ASP A 19 -12.49 6.17 -4.75
CA ASP A 19 -13.59 6.91 -5.36
C ASP A 19 -13.86 8.22 -4.59
N GLU A 20 -13.56 8.26 -3.28
CA GLU A 20 -13.56 9.51 -2.49
C GLU A 20 -12.30 10.37 -2.71
N ASN A 21 -11.18 9.76 -3.13
CA ASN A 21 -9.87 10.41 -3.22
C ASN A 21 -9.26 10.30 -4.64
N ILE A 22 -10.08 10.52 -5.67
CA ILE A 22 -9.68 10.31 -7.07
C ILE A 22 -8.46 11.15 -7.45
N ASP A 23 -8.41 12.43 -7.04
CA ASP A 23 -7.34 13.36 -7.44
C ASP A 23 -5.97 12.90 -6.96
N ILE A 24 -5.85 12.50 -5.68
CA ILE A 24 -4.59 12.00 -5.13
C ILE A 24 -4.24 10.63 -5.73
N CYS A 25 -5.23 9.76 -5.97
CA CYS A 25 -4.98 8.48 -6.66
C CYS A 25 -4.45 8.70 -8.08
N GLN A 26 -4.97 9.68 -8.82
CA GLN A 26 -4.47 10.05 -10.15
C GLN A 26 -3.06 10.64 -10.07
N ALA A 27 -2.82 11.59 -9.15
CA ALA A 27 -1.51 12.21 -8.95
C ALA A 27 -0.42 11.19 -8.60
N LEU A 28 -0.76 10.18 -7.79
CA LEU A 28 0.15 9.09 -7.43
C LEU A 28 0.21 7.96 -8.47
N MET A 29 -0.49 8.09 -9.60
CA MET A 29 -0.62 7.08 -10.65
C MET A 29 -1.14 5.72 -10.16
N VAL A 30 -2.08 5.72 -9.21
CA VAL A 30 -2.77 4.53 -8.71
C VAL A 30 -3.91 4.17 -9.67
N MET A 31 -3.59 3.32 -10.65
CA MET A 31 -4.48 2.97 -11.77
C MET A 31 -5.29 1.68 -11.57
N GLY A 32 -5.09 0.97 -10.45
CA GLY A 32 -5.78 -0.28 -10.13
C GLY A 32 -5.87 -0.50 -8.62
N ILE A 33 -6.91 -1.19 -8.17
CA ILE A 33 -7.12 -1.53 -6.77
C ILE A 33 -7.18 -3.06 -6.59
N PRO A 34 -6.67 -3.61 -5.46
CA PRO A 34 -6.00 -2.90 -4.37
C PRO A 34 -4.56 -2.49 -4.74
N SER A 35 -4.09 -1.32 -4.25
CA SER A 35 -2.72 -0.82 -4.43
C SER A 35 -2.12 -0.37 -3.11
N PHE A 36 -0.80 -0.48 -2.98
CA PHE A 36 -0.06 -0.10 -1.76
C PHE A 36 1.05 0.88 -2.13
N VAL A 37 1.21 1.91 -1.32
CA VAL A 37 2.31 2.87 -1.40
C VAL A 37 2.87 3.02 0.00
N ALA A 38 4.19 2.91 0.13
CA ALA A 38 4.90 3.02 1.39
C ALA A 38 5.70 4.31 1.42
N TYR A 39 5.67 4.98 2.57
CA TYR A 39 6.42 6.20 2.82
C TYR A 39 7.30 6.02 4.06
N LYS A 40 8.53 6.53 4.00
CA LYS A 40 9.49 6.59 5.10
C LYS A 40 10.08 7.99 5.14
N ASP A 41 10.03 8.65 6.30
CA ASP A 41 10.54 10.00 6.50
C ASP A 41 10.03 11.04 5.47
N GLY A 42 8.75 10.90 5.07
CA GLY A 42 8.11 11.79 4.09
C GLY A 42 8.43 11.49 2.63
N GLN A 43 9.23 10.47 2.32
CA GLN A 43 9.59 10.06 0.97
C GLN A 43 8.97 8.70 0.62
N GLU A 44 8.57 8.50 -0.65
CA GLU A 44 8.06 7.21 -1.12
C GLU A 44 9.20 6.18 -1.07
N SER A 45 9.08 5.16 -0.22
CA SER A 45 10.08 4.07 -0.11
C SER A 45 9.81 2.95 -1.10
N GLY A 46 8.56 2.81 -1.53
CA GLY A 46 8.16 1.79 -2.49
C GLY A 46 6.68 1.84 -2.84
N ARG A 47 6.36 1.27 -4.01
CA ARG A 47 4.99 1.13 -4.49
C ARG A 47 4.72 -0.25 -5.03
N PHE A 48 3.53 -0.76 -4.73
CA PHE A 48 2.97 -1.95 -5.33
C PHE A 48 1.63 -1.59 -5.97
N VAL A 49 1.70 -1.07 -7.20
CA VAL A 49 0.54 -0.68 -8.00
C VAL A 49 0.36 -1.69 -9.13
N SER A 50 -0.79 -2.36 -9.15
CA SER A 50 -1.13 -3.27 -10.23
C SER A 50 -2.65 -3.40 -10.36
N LYS A 51 -3.12 -3.83 -11.53
CA LYS A 51 -4.53 -4.14 -11.77
C LYS A 51 -4.93 -5.54 -11.28
N LEU A 52 -3.96 -6.32 -10.81
CA LEU A 52 -4.16 -7.71 -10.39
C LEU A 52 -4.49 -7.78 -8.90
N ARG A 53 -5.32 -8.76 -8.55
CA ARG A 53 -5.51 -9.12 -7.14
C ARG A 53 -4.19 -9.64 -6.57
N LYS A 54 -3.90 -9.25 -5.33
CA LYS A 54 -2.67 -9.59 -4.62
C LYS A 54 -2.95 -10.68 -3.60
N THR A 55 -2.04 -11.63 -3.50
CA THR A 55 -2.04 -12.66 -2.45
C THR A 55 -1.46 -12.10 -1.16
N GLU A 56 -1.76 -12.73 -0.03
CA GLU A 56 -1.19 -12.36 1.27
C GLU A 56 0.35 -12.44 1.26
N LYS A 57 0.91 -13.43 0.55
CA LYS A 57 2.35 -13.57 0.37
C LYS A 57 2.96 -12.37 -0.35
N GLU A 58 2.40 -11.96 -1.48
CA GLU A 58 2.92 -10.79 -2.22
C GLU A 58 2.85 -9.49 -1.40
N ILE A 59 1.81 -9.34 -0.57
CA ILE A 59 1.70 -8.20 0.33
C ILE A 59 2.78 -8.25 1.41
N ASN A 60 3.03 -9.43 2.00
CA ASN A 60 4.09 -9.62 2.99
C ASN A 60 5.48 -9.37 2.38
N ASP A 61 5.74 -9.89 1.19
CA ASP A 61 7.02 -9.69 0.50
C ASP A 61 7.25 -8.21 0.21
N PHE A 62 6.21 -7.47 -0.20
CA PHE A 62 6.28 -6.03 -0.38
C PHE A 62 6.64 -5.31 0.93
N LEU A 63 5.91 -5.57 2.03
CA LEU A 63 6.14 -4.91 3.32
C LEU A 63 7.50 -5.26 3.94
N ALA A 64 7.95 -6.50 3.79
CA ALA A 64 9.28 -6.92 4.24
C ALA A 64 10.39 -6.12 3.54
N ALA A 65 10.19 -5.75 2.27
CA ALA A 65 11.13 -4.92 1.52
C ALA A 65 11.13 -3.43 1.91
N GLN A 66 10.17 -2.96 2.73
CA GLN A 66 10.06 -1.54 3.13
C GLN A 66 10.73 -1.21 4.48
N LYS A 67 11.33 -2.19 5.16
CA LYS A 67 12.03 -1.98 6.43
C LYS A 67 13.32 -1.16 6.24
#